data_AF-A0A4R0XL93-F1
#
_entry.id   AF-A0A4R0XL93-F1
#
_cell.length_a   1.000
_cell.length_b   1.000
_cell.length_c   1.000
_cell.angle_alpha   90.00
_cell.angle_beta   90.00
_cell.angle_gamma   90.00
#
_symmetry.space_group_name_H-M   'P 1'
#
loop_
_entity.id
_entity.type
_entity.pdbx_description
1 polymer ?
#
loop_
_entity_poly.entity_id
_entity_poly.type
_entity_poly.pdbx_seq_one_letter_code
_entity_poly.pdbx_strand_id
1 'polypeptide(L)'
;MSNDDLNFVQKIINQASEKYKNVYIWIQTRAEKETFVKRVKFKENVSIIDQNLHSFFEVASKNNTFYIGSRLHASIFNLYNNNPSVTIKIDQRAGGINKAFNIPIIDYSIDLDLNDIEERIQDTINISDAKIKESKEIFINN
;
A
#
# COMPACT_ATOMS: atom_id res chain seq x y z
N MET A 1 13.54 1.19 -10.44
CA MET A 1 13.10 -0.17 -10.11
C MET A 1 14.05 -1.15 -10.78
N SER A 2 14.60 -2.08 -9.99
CA SER A 2 15.35 -3.22 -10.49
C SER A 2 14.44 -4.19 -11.24
N ASN A 3 15.01 -5.18 -11.94
CA ASN A 3 14.20 -6.26 -12.53
C ASN A 3 13.50 -7.10 -11.45
N ASP A 4 14.14 -7.28 -10.30
CA ASP A 4 13.57 -8.03 -9.17
C ASP A 4 12.37 -7.28 -8.58
N ASP A 5 12.45 -5.96 -8.44
CA ASP A 5 11.32 -5.13 -7.98
C ASP A 5 10.12 -5.26 -8.95
N LEU A 6 10.39 -5.27 -10.26
CA LEU A 6 9.35 -5.39 -11.29
C LEU A 6 8.71 -6.79 -11.27
N ASN A 7 9.53 -7.84 -11.11
CA ASN A 7 9.06 -9.22 -10.99
C ASN A 7 8.20 -9.40 -9.72
N PHE A 8 8.65 -8.85 -8.59
CA PHE A 8 7.88 -8.81 -7.35
C PHE A 8 6.54 -8.12 -7.56
N VAL A 9 6.52 -6.91 -8.11
CA VAL A 9 5.25 -6.17 -8.30
C VAL A 9 4.33 -6.90 -9.29
N GLN A 10 4.86 -7.48 -10.36
CA GLN A 10 4.07 -8.31 -11.29
C GLN A 10 3.45 -9.52 -10.57
N LYS A 11 4.20 -10.20 -9.70
CA LYS A 11 3.71 -11.32 -8.88
C LYS A 11 2.53 -10.88 -8.03
N ILE A 12 2.67 -9.80 -7.27
CA ILE A 12 1.61 -9.26 -6.40
C ILE A 12 0.38 -8.83 -7.21
N ILE A 13 0.55 -8.14 -8.34
CA ILE A 13 -0.57 -7.73 -9.21
C ILE A 13 -1.33 -8.93 -9.75
N ASN A 14 -0.63 -9.99 -10.18
CA ASN A 14 -1.27 -11.18 -10.71
C ASN A 14 -2.14 -11.88 -9.66
N GLN A 15 -1.59 -12.07 -8.46
CA GLN A 15 -2.28 -12.66 -7.33
C GLN A 15 -3.47 -11.79 -6.89
N ALA A 16 -3.28 -10.47 -6.81
CA ALA A 16 -4.34 -9.55 -6.41
C ALA A 16 -5.48 -9.52 -7.43
N SER A 17 -5.15 -9.54 -8.72
CA SER A 17 -6.15 -9.56 -9.79
C SER A 17 -6.99 -10.85 -9.80
N GLU A 18 -6.45 -11.96 -9.31
CA GLU A 18 -7.18 -13.23 -9.19
C GLU A 18 -8.10 -13.27 -7.98
N LYS A 19 -7.75 -12.57 -6.89
CA LYS A 19 -8.53 -12.57 -5.64
C LYS A 19 -9.53 -11.43 -5.54
N TYR A 20 -9.25 -10.28 -6.15
CA TYR A 20 -10.01 -9.05 -5.93
C TYR A 20 -10.69 -8.55 -7.19
N LYS A 21 -11.89 -7.98 -7.01
CA LYS A 21 -12.70 -7.45 -8.10
C LYS A 21 -12.02 -6.31 -8.85
N ASN A 22 -11.31 -5.43 -8.14
CA ASN A 22 -10.60 -4.29 -8.72
C ASN A 22 -9.22 -4.16 -8.06
N VAL A 23 -8.19 -3.89 -8.85
CA VAL A 23 -6.82 -3.60 -8.38
C VAL A 23 -6.40 -2.24 -8.90
N TYR A 24 -6.03 -1.34 -7.99
CA TYR A 24 -5.59 0.01 -8.30
C TYR A 24 -4.10 0.18 -8.04
N ILE A 25 -3.37 0.68 -9.03
CA ILE A 25 -1.93 0.93 -8.93
C ILE A 25 -1.69 2.42 -8.89
N TRP A 26 -1.03 2.87 -7.82
CA TRP A 26 -0.67 4.27 -7.62
C TRP A 26 0.84 4.45 -7.64
N ILE A 27 1.35 5.10 -8.69
CA ILE A 27 2.78 5.37 -8.90
C ILE A 27 2.98 6.87 -8.84
N GLN A 28 3.84 7.37 -7.94
CA GLN A 28 3.95 8.81 -7.68
C GLN A 28 4.88 9.56 -8.63
N THR A 29 5.90 8.90 -9.20
CA THR A 29 6.84 9.57 -10.09
C THR A 29 6.62 9.21 -11.54
N ARG A 30 6.76 10.20 -12.42
CA ARG A 30 6.56 10.04 -13.86
C ARG A 30 7.53 9.02 -14.45
N ALA A 31 8.81 9.08 -14.05
CA ALA A 31 9.84 8.17 -14.54
C ALA A 31 9.55 6.71 -14.15
N GLU A 32 9.09 6.48 -12.92
CA GLU A 32 8.65 5.14 -12.49
C GLU A 32 7.41 4.70 -13.26
N LYS A 33 6.40 5.57 -13.43
CA LYS A 33 5.17 5.25 -14.16
C LYS A 33 5.49 4.85 -15.61
N GLU A 34 6.32 5.61 -16.31
CA GLU A 34 6.70 5.31 -17.70
C GLU A 34 7.45 3.97 -17.82
N THR A 35 8.36 3.68 -16.88
CA THR A 35 9.10 2.41 -16.85
C THR A 35 8.15 1.24 -16.56
N PHE A 36 7.27 1.43 -15.59
CA PHE A 36 6.34 0.43 -15.08
C PHE A 36 5.32 0.01 -16.14
N VAL A 37 4.66 0.98 -16.78
CA VAL A 37 3.64 0.72 -17.82
C VAL A 37 4.21 -0.07 -19.00
N LYS A 38 5.50 0.14 -19.34
CA LYS A 38 6.16 -0.57 -20.44
C LYS A 38 6.56 -2.01 -20.10
N ARG A 39 6.70 -2.35 -18.82
CA ARG A 39 7.31 -3.60 -18.36
C ARG A 39 6.36 -4.52 -17.60
N VAL A 40 5.29 -3.97 -17.04
CA VAL A 40 4.29 -4.71 -16.28
C VAL A 40 3.08 -5.00 -17.15
N LYS A 41 2.59 -6.22 -17.09
CA LYS A 41 1.37 -6.68 -17.76
C LYS A 41 0.18 -6.50 -16.84
N PHE A 42 -0.89 -5.94 -17.38
CA PHE A 42 -2.14 -5.67 -16.66
C PHE A 42 -3.24 -6.62 -17.13
N LYS A 43 -4.01 -7.14 -16.17
CA LYS A 43 -5.29 -7.82 -16.42
C LYS A 43 -6.41 -6.78 -16.47
N GLU A 44 -7.58 -7.14 -16.97
CA GLU A 44 -8.69 -6.21 -17.24
C GLU A 44 -9.18 -5.45 -15.99
N ASN A 45 -9.10 -6.08 -14.82
CA ASN A 45 -9.50 -5.49 -13.54
C ASN A 45 -8.39 -4.67 -12.86
N VAL A 46 -7.28 -4.41 -13.55
CA VAL A 46 -6.14 -3.65 -13.02
C VAL A 46 -6.11 -2.27 -13.68
N SER A 47 -6.16 -1.22 -12.86
CA SER A 47 -6.17 0.17 -13.32
C SER A 47 -5.04 0.97 -12.67
N ILE A 48 -4.31 1.74 -13.48
CA ILE A 48 -3.35 2.73 -12.96
C ILE A 48 -4.10 4.04 -12.75
N ILE A 49 -4.10 4.54 -11.52
CA ILE A 49 -4.71 5.83 -11.19
C ILE A 49 -3.70 6.97 -11.39
N ASP A 50 -4.18 8.21 -11.37
CA ASP A 50 -3.29 9.36 -11.51
C ASP A 50 -2.35 9.51 -10.32
N GLN A 51 -1.20 10.14 -10.58
CA GLN A 51 -0.10 10.25 -9.63
C GLN A 51 -0.41 11.22 -8.48
N ASN A 52 -1.51 11.97 -8.58
CA ASN A 52 -1.89 12.98 -7.61
C ASN A 52 -2.55 12.35 -6.35
N LEU A 53 -2.56 13.09 -5.25
CA LEU A 53 -3.17 12.65 -4.00
C LEU A 53 -4.69 12.50 -4.10
N HIS A 54 -5.34 13.32 -4.92
CA HIS A 54 -6.80 13.32 -5.05
C HIS A 54 -7.31 11.97 -5.58
N SER A 55 -6.69 11.43 -6.63
CA SER A 55 -7.05 10.11 -7.18
C SER A 55 -6.76 8.98 -6.21
N PHE A 56 -5.68 9.09 -5.43
CA PHE A 56 -5.42 8.14 -4.35
C PHE A 56 -6.52 8.18 -3.28
N PHE A 57 -6.90 9.37 -2.80
CA PHE A 57 -7.96 9.52 -1.81
C PHE A 57 -9.31 9.04 -2.32
N GLU A 58 -9.66 9.30 -3.58
CA GLU A 58 -10.90 8.82 -4.18
C GLU A 58 -11.00 7.29 -4.12
N VAL A 59 -9.90 6.57 -4.37
CA VAL A 59 -9.86 5.11 -4.25
C VAL A 59 -9.87 4.68 -2.79
N ALA A 60 -9.02 5.28 -1.97
CA ALA A 60 -8.84 4.92 -0.57
C ALA A 60 -10.04 5.29 0.33
N SER A 61 -11.00 6.09 -0.16
CA SER A 61 -12.26 6.37 0.53
C SER A 61 -13.40 5.44 0.10
N LYS A 62 -13.18 4.49 -0.82
CA LYS A 62 -14.17 3.47 -1.17
C LYS A 62 -14.27 2.44 -0.06
N ASN A 63 -15.50 1.99 0.21
CA ASN A 63 -15.74 0.89 1.15
C ASN A 63 -15.07 -0.41 0.67
N ASN A 64 -14.59 -1.21 1.62
CA ASN A 64 -13.97 -2.52 1.36
C ASN A 64 -12.72 -2.43 0.48
N THR A 65 -11.86 -1.45 0.75
CA THR A 65 -10.54 -1.33 0.14
C THR A 65 -9.47 -1.54 1.19
N PHE A 66 -8.29 -1.99 0.76
CA PHE A 66 -7.10 -2.04 1.60
C PHE A 66 -5.90 -1.57 0.80
N TYR A 67 -4.87 -1.11 1.50
CA TYR A 67 -3.67 -0.57 0.89
C TYR A 67 -2.45 -1.46 1.12
N ILE A 68 -1.70 -1.71 0.04
CA ILE A 68 -0.36 -2.30 0.08
C ILE A 68 0.59 -1.34 -0.61
N GLY A 69 1.69 -0.97 0.05
CA GLY A 69 2.76 -0.25 -0.63
C GLY A 69 3.83 0.29 0.30
N SER A 70 4.80 0.99 -0.27
CA SER A 70 5.97 1.51 0.48
C SER A 70 5.77 2.90 1.06
N ARG A 71 4.62 3.54 0.81
CA ARG A 71 4.35 4.92 1.21
C ARG A 71 3.65 4.93 2.56
N LEU A 72 4.41 5.18 3.62
CA LEU A 72 3.89 5.17 4.99
C LEU A 72 2.68 6.10 5.20
N HIS A 73 2.71 7.32 4.65
CA HIS A 73 1.60 8.27 4.74
C HIS A 73 0.31 7.75 4.09
N ALA A 74 0.43 6.94 3.04
CA ALA A 74 -0.71 6.32 2.37
C ALA A 74 -1.34 5.21 3.22
N SER A 75 -0.50 4.41 3.91
CA SER A 75 -0.95 3.43 4.90
C SER A 75 -1.70 4.11 6.03
N ILE A 76 -1.11 5.15 6.63
CA ILE A 76 -1.73 5.95 7.69
C ILE A 76 -3.10 6.49 7.27
N PHE A 77 -3.19 7.06 6.05
CA PHE A 77 -4.45 7.57 5.52
C PHE A 77 -5.52 6.47 5.42
N ASN A 78 -5.17 5.27 4.95
CA ASN A 78 -6.13 4.15 4.88
C ASN A 78 -6.61 3.76 6.27
N LEU A 79 -5.71 3.67 7.25
CA LEU A 79 -6.07 3.39 8.65
C LEU A 79 -7.07 4.42 9.20
N TYR A 80 -6.90 5.71 8.89
CA TYR A 80 -7.86 6.76 9.28
C TYR A 80 -9.23 6.67 8.61
N ASN A 81 -9.32 5.95 7.49
CA ASN A 81 -10.58 5.66 6.80
C ASN A 81 -11.13 4.27 7.19
N ASN A 82 -10.61 3.65 8.26
CA ASN A 82 -10.93 2.29 8.69
C ASN A 82 -10.70 1.23 7.60
N ASN A 83 -9.80 1.54 6.66
CA ASN A 83 -9.39 0.63 5.61
C ASN A 83 -8.09 -0.06 6.03
N PRO A 84 -8.03 -1.41 5.99
CA PRO A 84 -6.83 -2.12 6.37
C PRO A 84 -5.62 -1.71 5.50
N SER A 85 -4.41 -1.75 6.04
CA SER A 85 -3.23 -1.37 5.27
C SER A 85 -1.95 -2.02 5.78
N VAL A 86 -1.04 -2.33 4.85
CA VAL A 86 0.30 -2.82 5.16
C VAL A 86 1.34 -1.99 4.43
N THR A 87 2.36 -1.56 5.18
CA THR A 87 3.52 -0.89 4.61
C THR A 87 4.62 -1.90 4.28
N ILE A 88 5.03 -1.96 3.01
CA ILE A 88 6.21 -2.71 2.58
C ILE A 88 7.44 -1.83 2.78
N LYS A 89 8.30 -2.23 3.72
CA LYS A 89 9.50 -1.50 4.08
C LYS A 89 10.66 -1.89 3.15
N ILE A 90 11.03 -0.97 2.26
CA ILE A 90 12.12 -1.14 1.28
C ILE A 90 13.48 -0.75 1.88
N ASP A 91 13.50 0.11 2.90
CA ASP A 91 14.72 0.48 3.62
C ASP A 91 14.47 0.82 5.10
N GLN A 92 15.56 1.09 5.81
CA GLN A 92 15.61 1.30 7.26
C GLN A 92 14.79 2.51 7.75
N ARG A 93 14.35 3.42 6.86
CA ARG A 93 13.70 4.69 7.22
C ARG A 93 12.30 4.53 7.81
N ALA A 94 11.63 3.40 7.61
CA ALA A 94 10.34 3.15 8.24
C ALA A 94 10.43 2.69 9.71
N GLY A 95 11.64 2.38 10.22
CA GLY A 95 11.81 1.87 11.59
C GLY A 95 11.51 2.90 12.70
N GLY A 96 11.80 4.18 12.45
CA GLY A 96 11.58 5.25 13.44
C GLY A 96 10.11 5.63 13.63
N ILE A 97 9.33 5.62 12.54
CA ILE A 97 7.92 6.02 12.56
C ILE A 97 7.03 4.83 12.99
N ASN A 98 7.42 3.58 12.70
CA ASN A 98 6.66 2.38 13.10
C ASN A 98 6.30 2.36 14.60
N LYS A 99 7.26 2.71 15.47
CA LYS A 99 7.05 2.70 16.93
C LYS A 99 5.94 3.64 17.41
N ALA A 100 5.67 4.72 16.69
CA ALA A 100 4.70 5.72 17.11
C ALA A 100 3.25 5.37 16.67
N PHE A 101 3.08 4.67 15.56
CA PHE A 101 1.78 4.55 14.90
C PHE A 101 1.17 3.14 14.88
N ASN A 102 1.87 2.13 15.41
CA ASN A 102 1.42 0.72 15.45
C ASN A 102 0.96 0.19 14.08
N ILE A 103 1.60 0.68 13.00
CA ILE A 103 1.22 0.36 11.62
C ILE A 103 1.77 -1.03 11.27
N PRO A 104 1.00 -1.90 10.63
CA PRO A 104 1.51 -3.18 10.16
C PRO A 104 2.57 -2.96 9.08
N ILE A 105 3.78 -3.40 9.38
CA ILE A 105 4.93 -3.32 8.48
C ILE A 105 5.42 -4.73 8.18
N ILE A 106 5.74 -4.95 6.91
CA ILE A 106 6.44 -6.14 6.42
C ILE A 106 7.72 -5.69 5.74
N ASP A 107 8.84 -6.34 6.05
CA ASP A 107 10.10 -6.06 5.35
C ASP A 107 10.03 -6.63 3.94
N TYR A 108 10.53 -5.87 2.96
CA TYR A 108 10.57 -6.32 1.58
C TYR A 108 11.46 -7.57 1.44
N SER A 109 10.94 -8.58 0.74
CA SER A 109 11.68 -9.74 0.27
C SER A 109 11.19 -10.14 -1.11
N ILE A 110 12.06 -10.68 -1.96
CA ILE A 110 11.67 -11.18 -3.29
C ILE A 110 10.71 -12.37 -3.20
N ASP A 111 10.81 -13.15 -2.13
CA ASP A 111 9.99 -14.33 -1.89
C ASP A 111 8.59 -13.97 -1.40
N LEU A 112 8.41 -12.78 -0.80
CA LEU A 112 7.16 -12.29 -0.23
C LEU A 112 6.01 -12.37 -1.24
N ASP A 113 4.88 -12.94 -0.86
CA ASP A 113 3.69 -13.04 -1.69
C ASP A 113 2.47 -12.31 -1.10
N LEU A 114 1.35 -12.35 -1.81
CA LEU A 114 0.14 -11.68 -1.37
C LEU A 114 -0.49 -12.31 -0.11
N ASN A 115 -0.35 -13.62 0.13
CA ASN A 115 -0.87 -14.26 1.34
C ASN A 115 -0.10 -13.78 2.57
N ASP A 116 1.23 -13.67 2.48
CA ASP A 116 2.07 -13.14 3.55
C ASP A 116 1.65 -11.70 3.91
N ILE A 117 1.31 -10.90 2.88
CA ILE A 117 0.83 -9.53 3.06
C ILE A 117 -0.58 -9.51 3.68
N GLU A 118 -1.49 -10.39 3.22
CA GLU A 118 -2.85 -10.51 3.75
C GLU A 118 -2.88 -10.94 5.22
N GLU A 119 -1.99 -11.84 5.65
CA GLU A 119 -1.84 -12.21 7.06
C GLU A 119 -1.50 -10.96 7.90
N ARG A 120 -0.59 -10.12 7.40
CA ARG A 120 -0.22 -8.87 8.06
C ARG A 120 -1.32 -7.81 8.05
N ILE A 121 -2.22 -7.86 7.07
CA ILE A 121 -3.42 -7.01 7.04
C ILE A 121 -4.35 -7.36 8.20
N GLN A 122 -4.48 -8.62 8.59
CA GLN A 122 -5.34 -9.02 9.70
C GLN A 122 -4.89 -8.40 11.04
N ASP A 123 -3.59 -8.22 11.24
CA ASP A 123 -3.07 -7.48 12.40
C ASP A 123 -3.58 -6.03 12.46
N THR A 124 -3.82 -5.41 11.31
CA THR A 124 -4.37 -4.04 11.21
C THR A 124 -5.73 -3.93 11.86
N ILE A 125 -6.57 -4.93 11.63
CA ILE A 125 -7.98 -4.93 12.07
C ILE A 125 -8.05 -4.96 13.61
N ASN A 126 -6.99 -5.42 14.27
CA ASN A 126 -6.89 -5.51 15.72
C ASN A 126 -6.34 -4.25 16.40
N ILE A 127 -6.00 -3.19 15.65
CA ILE A 127 -5.49 -1.94 16.22
C ILE A 127 -6.66 -1.14 16.82
N SER A 128 -6.68 -0.98 18.15
CA SER A 128 -7.71 -0.22 18.87
C SER A 128 -7.88 1.21 18.32
N ASP A 129 -9.12 1.64 18.08
CA ASP A 129 -9.52 2.97 17.57
C ASP A 129 -8.84 4.17 18.27
N ALA A 130 -8.48 4.03 19.55
CA ALA A 130 -7.88 5.09 20.35
C ALA A 130 -6.49 5.55 19.86
N LYS A 131 -5.62 4.62 19.43
CA LYS A 131 -4.24 4.95 18.97
C LYS A 131 -4.23 5.61 17.58
N ILE A 132 -5.23 5.26 16.76
CA ILE A 132 -5.43 5.83 15.43
C ILE A 132 -5.85 7.31 15.55
N LYS A 133 -6.64 7.67 16.58
CA LYS A 133 -7.10 9.04 16.80
C LYS A 133 -5.98 10.02 17.20
N GLU A 134 -5.12 9.65 18.13
CA GLU A 134 -3.98 10.47 18.58
C GLU A 134 -2.97 10.70 17.45
N SER A 135 -2.72 9.66 16.65
CA SER A 135 -1.91 9.71 15.45
C SER A 135 -2.43 10.70 14.40
N LYS A 136 -3.76 10.82 14.27
CA LYS A 136 -4.43 11.68 13.27
C LYS A 136 -4.19 13.15 13.54
N GLU A 137 -4.16 13.55 14.80
CA GLU A 137 -3.86 14.93 15.21
C GLU A 137 -2.40 15.30 14.86
N ILE A 138 -1.45 14.38 14.99
CA ILE A 138 -0.05 14.62 14.62
C ILE A 138 0.11 14.71 13.09
N PHE A 139 -0.60 13.89 12.31
CA PHE A 139 -0.52 13.88 10.86
C PHE A 139 -1.16 15.12 10.21
N ILE A 140 -2.28 15.61 10.74
CA ILE A 140 -2.97 16.79 10.19
C ILE A 140 -2.19 18.08 10.48
N ASN A 141 -1.44 18.11 11.58
CA ASN A 141 -0.76 19.32 12.06
C ASN A 141 0.73 19.42 11.64
N ASN A 142 1.23 18.51 10.81
CA ASN A 142 2.55 18.57 10.16
C ASN A 142 2.41 18.61 8.64
#